data_AF-A0A351SFT2-F1
#
_entry.id   AF-A0A351SFT2-F1
#
_cell.length_a   1.000
_cell.length_b   1.000
_cell.length_c   1.000
_cell.angle_alpha   90.00
_cell.angle_beta   90.00
_cell.angle_gamma   90.00
#
_symmetry.space_group_name_H-M   'P 1'
#
loop_
_entity.id
_entity.type
_entity.pdbx_description
1 polymer ?
#
loop_
_entity_poly.entity_id
_entity_poly.type
_entity_poly.pdbx_seq_one_letter_code
_entity_poly.pdbx_strand_id
1 'polypeptide(L)'
;AIRKLRDVLDRSTLKVRVDSRDHHQQMLSFAKEYLPEISPRIELYQGDRPIFDIYGIDDEIQKALERKVNLKSGGHLILDQTESMTTIDVNTG
;
A
#
# COMPACT_ATOMS: atom_id res chain seq x y z
N ALA A 1 10.61 3.97 2.47
CA ALA A 1 9.68 5.12 2.54
C ALA A 1 9.97 6.19 1.48
N ILE A 2 11.18 6.78 1.48
CA ILE A 2 11.55 7.94 0.65
C ILE A 2 11.33 7.74 -0.87
N ARG A 3 11.72 6.59 -1.43
CA ARG A 3 11.51 6.29 -2.87
C ARG A 3 10.03 6.34 -3.27
N LYS A 4 9.12 5.84 -2.42
CA LYS A 4 7.67 5.86 -2.71
C LYS A 4 7.06 7.26 -2.69
N LEU A 5 7.59 8.18 -1.87
CA LEU A 5 7.14 9.58 -1.87
C LEU A 5 7.38 10.25 -3.23
N ARG A 6 8.46 9.89 -3.92
CA ARG A 6 8.77 10.42 -5.25
C ARG A 6 7.99 9.70 -6.36
N ASP A 7 7.86 8.39 -6.26
CA ASP A 7 7.40 7.56 -7.38
C ASP A 7 5.86 7.38 -7.42
N VAL A 8 5.15 7.53 -6.29
CA VAL A 8 3.72 7.20 -6.17
C VAL A 8 2.84 8.42 -5.86
N LEU A 9 3.42 9.48 -5.31
CA LEU A 9 2.64 10.68 -4.98
C LEU A 9 2.41 11.53 -6.21
N ASP A 10 1.19 11.47 -6.70
CA ASP A 10 0.68 12.43 -7.67
C ASP A 10 -0.15 13.52 -6.96
N ARG A 11 -0.65 14.47 -7.75
CA ARG A 11 -1.48 15.57 -7.24
C ARG A 11 -2.79 15.09 -6.60
N SER A 12 -3.26 13.88 -6.91
CA SER A 12 -4.49 13.31 -6.38
C SER A 12 -4.35 12.80 -4.95
N THR A 13 -3.13 12.57 -4.47
CA THR A 13 -2.91 12.10 -3.10
C THR A 13 -3.20 13.21 -2.09
N LEU A 14 -4.30 13.07 -1.36
CA LEU A 14 -4.76 14.07 -0.39
C LEU A 14 -3.93 14.07 0.89
N LYS A 15 -3.56 12.90 1.39
CA LYS A 15 -2.86 12.72 2.68
C LYS A 15 -1.92 11.52 2.64
N VAL A 16 -0.81 11.64 3.35
CA VAL A 16 0.15 10.56 3.62
C VAL A 16 0.20 10.35 5.13
N ARG A 17 -0.37 9.24 5.59
CA ARG A 17 -0.42 8.91 7.02
C ARG A 17 0.74 7.97 7.37
N VAL A 18 1.42 8.27 8.46
CA VAL A 18 2.57 7.48 8.94
C VAL A 18 2.36 7.17 10.42
N ASP A 19 2.43 5.92 10.83
CA ASP A 19 2.22 5.46 12.21
C ASP A 19 3.50 5.42 13.05
N SER A 20 4.67 5.54 12.42
CA SER A 20 5.97 5.64 13.09
C SER A 20 6.47 7.08 13.14
N ARG A 21 6.79 7.55 14.34
CA ARG A 21 7.32 8.90 14.58
C ARG A 21 8.67 9.13 13.88
N ASP A 22 9.55 8.14 13.93
CA ASP A 22 10.88 8.23 13.30
C ASP A 22 10.77 8.31 11.78
N HIS A 23 9.92 7.47 11.18
CA HIS A 23 9.67 7.53 9.74
C HIS A 23 8.98 8.83 9.33
N HIS A 24 8.02 9.31 10.11
CA HIS A 24 7.36 10.59 9.85
C HIS A 24 8.38 11.74 9.79
N GLN A 25 9.31 11.80 10.76
CA GLN A 25 10.33 12.84 10.79
C GLN A 25 11.28 12.77 9.59
N GLN A 26 11.73 11.57 9.22
CA GLN A 26 12.59 11.36 8.04
C GLN A 26 11.87 11.75 6.75
N MET A 27 10.62 11.33 6.59
CA MET A 27 9.78 11.64 5.42
C MET A 27 9.50 13.14 5.31
N LEU A 28 9.22 13.80 6.43
CA LEU A 28 8.97 15.24 6.48
C LEU A 28 10.23 16.04 6.14
N SER A 29 11.39 15.65 6.66
CA SER A 29 12.67 16.29 6.33
C SER A 29 12.95 16.19 4.83
N PHE A 30 12.82 14.99 4.27
CA PHE A 30 13.01 14.76 2.84
C PHE A 30 12.01 15.56 1.99
N ALA A 31 10.72 15.55 2.34
CA ALA A 31 9.71 16.28 1.59
C ALA A 31 9.94 17.79 1.63
N LYS A 32 10.40 18.36 2.75
CA LYS A 32 10.73 19.79 2.83
C LYS A 32 11.87 20.19 1.89
N GLU A 33 12.83 19.30 1.67
CA GLU A 33 14.00 19.57 0.83
C GLU A 33 13.71 19.33 -0.66
N TYR A 34 12.96 18.26 -0.99
CA TYR A 34 12.82 17.80 -2.38
C TYR A 34 11.40 17.91 -2.95
N LEU A 35 10.36 17.97 -2.11
CA LEU A 35 8.92 17.93 -2.49
C LEU A 35 8.06 18.84 -1.59
N PRO A 36 8.34 20.15 -1.52
CA PRO A 36 7.71 21.05 -0.53
C PRO A 36 6.18 21.12 -0.65
N GLU A 37 5.62 20.90 -1.83
CA GLU A 37 4.17 20.84 -2.08
C GLU A 37 3.47 19.62 -1.45
N ILE A 38 4.25 18.57 -1.16
CA ILE A 38 3.78 17.33 -0.51
C ILE A 38 3.95 17.40 1.00
N SER A 39 4.95 18.13 1.51
CA SER A 39 5.24 18.21 2.96
C SER A 39 4.01 18.49 3.84
N PRO A 40 3.06 19.38 3.49
CA PRO A 40 1.88 19.63 4.31
C PRO A 40 0.90 18.45 4.39
N ARG A 41 1.01 17.47 3.48
CA ARG A 41 0.12 16.31 3.38
C ARG A 41 0.60 15.13 4.24
N ILE A 42 1.84 15.19 4.77
CA ILE A 42 2.42 14.13 5.60
C ILE A 42 1.98 14.34 7.05
N GLU A 43 1.26 13.37 7.60
CA GLU A 43 0.66 13.44 8.94
C GLU A 43 1.04 12.21 9.76
N LEU A 44 1.52 12.42 10.98
CA LEU A 44 1.69 11.36 11.98
C LEU A 44 0.31 10.86 12.42
N TYR A 45 0.08 9.57 12.26
CA TYR A 45 -1.06 8.87 12.78
C TYR A 45 -0.78 8.44 14.23
N GLN A 46 -1.71 8.76 15.14
CA GLN A 46 -1.57 8.52 16.59
C GLN A 46 -2.81 7.84 17.19
N GLY A 47 -3.65 7.22 16.36
CA GLY A 47 -4.83 6.54 16.88
C GLY A 47 -4.47 5.18 17.49
N ASP A 48 -5.35 4.70 18.37
CA ASP A 48 -5.13 3.46 19.13
C ASP A 48 -5.26 2.19 18.29
N ARG A 49 -5.90 2.28 17.13
CA ARG A 49 -6.05 1.16 16.18
C ARG A 49 -5.00 1.24 15.08
N PRO A 50 -4.40 0.11 14.65
CA PRO A 50 -3.53 0.09 13.49
C PRO A 50 -4.16 0.78 12.27
N ILE A 51 -3.33 1.49 11.51
CA ILE A 51 -3.83 2.29 10.39
C ILE A 51 -4.47 1.43 9.30
N PHE A 52 -3.95 0.23 9.03
CA PHE A 52 -4.46 -0.66 8.00
C PHE A 52 -5.82 -1.26 8.37
N ASP A 53 -6.05 -1.63 9.64
CA ASP A 53 -7.35 -2.06 10.14
C ASP A 53 -8.46 -1.05 9.84
N ILE A 54 -8.20 0.25 10.04
CA ILE A 54 -9.20 1.31 9.84
C ILE A 54 -9.66 1.39 8.38
N TYR A 55 -8.77 1.09 7.45
CA TYR A 55 -9.04 1.13 6.01
C TYR A 55 -9.35 -0.26 5.43
N GLY A 56 -9.43 -1.31 6.25
CA GLY A 56 -9.63 -2.70 5.79
C GLY A 56 -8.50 -3.21 4.90
N ILE A 57 -7.31 -2.61 4.99
CA ILE A 57 -6.17 -2.98 4.13
C ILE A 57 -5.61 -4.34 4.53
N ASP A 58 -5.62 -4.70 5.81
CA ASP A 58 -5.12 -6.00 6.27
C ASP A 58 -5.90 -7.16 5.64
N ASP A 59 -7.23 -7.06 5.56
CA ASP A 59 -8.07 -8.06 4.89
C ASP A 59 -7.75 -8.18 3.40
N GLU A 60 -7.53 -7.06 2.72
CA GLU A 60 -7.17 -7.05 1.29
C GLU A 60 -5.75 -7.57 1.06
N ILE A 61 -4.81 -7.30 1.96
CA ILE A 61 -3.46 -7.88 1.92
C ILE A 61 -3.54 -9.40 2.08
N GLN A 62 -4.32 -9.90 3.05
CA GLN A 62 -4.50 -11.34 3.24
C GLN A 62 -5.05 -11.99 1.98
N LYS A 63 -6.12 -11.44 1.39
CA LYS A 63 -6.68 -11.92 0.11
C LYS A 63 -5.66 -11.87 -1.02
N ALA A 64 -4.82 -10.83 -1.08
CA ALA A 64 -3.79 -10.71 -2.12
C ALA A 64 -2.65 -11.73 -1.97
N LEU A 65 -2.45 -12.28 -0.78
CA LEU A 65 -1.49 -13.34 -0.49
C LEU A 65 -2.09 -14.74 -0.67
N GLU A 66 -3.40 -14.85 -0.86
CA GLU A 66 -4.04 -16.14 -1.11
C GLU A 66 -3.63 -16.72 -2.47
N ARG A 67 -3.38 -18.04 -2.47
CA ARG A 67 -3.13 -18.79 -3.70
C ARG A 67 -4.28 -18.69 -4.70
N LYS A 68 -5.52 -18.58 -4.23
CA LYS A 68 -6.73 -18.47 -5.05
C LYS A 68 -7.35 -17.09 -4.87
N VAL A 69 -7.56 -16.37 -5.96
CA VAL A 69 -8.19 -15.05 -5.94
C VAL A 69 -9.54 -15.12 -6.65
N ASN A 70 -10.63 -14.90 -5.91
CA ASN A 70 -11.96 -14.85 -6.50
C ASN A 70 -12.18 -13.52 -7.24
N LEU A 71 -12.76 -13.59 -8.44
CA LEU A 71 -13.08 -12.42 -9.25
C LEU A 71 -14.55 -12.01 -9.06
N LYS A 72 -14.83 -10.71 -9.18
CA LYS A 72 -16.20 -10.18 -9.09
C LYS A 72 -17.14 -10.74 -10.17
N SER A 73 -16.59 -11.24 -11.27
CA SER A 73 -17.33 -11.88 -12.35
C SER A 73 -17.78 -13.31 -12.05
N GLY A 74 -17.40 -13.89 -10.90
CA GLY A 74 -17.70 -15.28 -10.54
C GLY A 74 -16.62 -16.30 -10.91
N GLY A 75 -15.62 -15.90 -11.70
CA GLY A 75 -14.41 -16.69 -11.95
C GLY A 75 -13.38 -16.60 -10.82
N HIS A 76 -12.22 -17.22 -11.01
CA HIS A 76 -11.10 -17.13 -10.07
C HIS A 76 -9.74 -17.32 -10.74
N LEU A 77 -8.70 -16.79 -10.10
CA LEU A 77 -7.30 -16.97 -10.46
C LEU A 77 -6.63 -17.95 -9.50
N ILE A 78 -5.70 -18.75 -9.99
CA ILE A 78 -4.79 -19.56 -9.18
C ILE A 78 -3.36 -19.10 -9.44
N LEU A 79 -2.64 -18.71 -8.39
CA LEU A 79 -1.26 -18.25 -8.45
C LEU A 79 -0.35 -19.30 -7.80
N ASP A 80 0.45 -19.99 -8.62
CA ASP A 80 1.40 -21.01 -8.17
C ASP A 80 2.83 -20.55 -8.39
N GLN A 81 3.61 -20.46 -7.30
CA GLN A 81 5.03 -20.13 -7.37
C GLN A 81 5.86 -21.42 -7.34
N THR A 82 6.74 -21.55 -8.34
CA THR A 82 7.73 -22.62 -8.45
C THR A 82 9.14 -22.03 -8.35
N GLU A 83 10.19 -22.88 -8.43
CA GLU A 83 11.58 -22.43 -8.29
C GLU A 83 12.00 -21.36 -9.30
N SER A 84 11.50 -21.44 -10.53
CA SER A 84 11.94 -20.57 -11.64
C SER A 84 10.85 -19.70 -12.22
N MET A 85 9.57 -19.90 -11.85
CA MET A 85 8.46 -19.15 -12.40
C MET A 85 7.23 -19.10 -11.51
N THR A 86 6.37 -18.11 -11.76
CA THR A 86 5.02 -18.02 -11.22
C THR A 86 4.03 -18.30 -12.34
N THR A 87 3.16 -19.28 -12.14
CA THR A 87 2.06 -19.61 -13.04
C THR A 87 0.79 -18.94 -12.54
N ILE A 88 0.06 -18.28 -13.44
CA ILE A 88 -1.25 -17.66 -13.16
C ILE A 88 -2.27 -18.33 -14.07
N ASP A 89 -3.18 -19.11 -13.48
CA ASP A 89 -4.27 -19.76 -14.20
C ASP A 89 -5.58 -18.97 -14.04
N VAL A 90 -6.39 -18.89 -15.10
CA VAL A 90 -7.61 -18.09 -15.16
C VAL A 90 -8.80 -19.01 -15.44
N ASN A 91 -9.70 -19.13 -14.45
CA ASN A 91 -10.89 -19.95 -14.57
C ASN A 91 -12.13 -19.05 -14.63
N THR A 92 -12.77 -19.00 -15.80
CA THR A 92 -14.09 -18.37 -15.95
C THR A 92 -15.14 -19.30 -15.37
N GLY A 93 -15.85 -18.84 -14.33
CA GLY A 93 -16.97 -19.56 -13.73
C GLY A 93 -18.13 -19.72 -14.70
#